data_AF-G7YJS0-F1
#
_entry.id   AF-G7YJS0-F1
#
_cell.length_a   1.000
_cell.length_b   1.000
_cell.length_c   1.000
_cell.angle_alpha   90.00
_cell.angle_beta   90.00
_cell.angle_gamma   90.00
#
_symmetry.space_group_name_H-M   'P 1'
#
loop_
_entity.id
_entity.type
_entity.pdbx_description
1 polymer ?
#
loop_
_entity_poly.entity_id
_entity_poly.type
_entity_poly.pdbx_seq_one_letter_code
_entity_poly.pdbx_strand_id
1 'polypeptide(L)'
;MAQFLTAYGVFNMGLWKYEHPFGTLEPSVKAAGPPGSELHLFCALWNVSTLDTPHHDPRCNVRSKSPSATVSSEDAMLRAYCLPMESILLSLCPTIPQTLETRHNTLVAVFLSDWAEYYIWRGFANPPPSQSLHGDWSEFSSPIAILLHWPLTIYYVLAHIFPKTNERDIQSVFEKGVLIIHVVGVEHELSMLPVFLELAYLLNPDLSVRLFFIGTDFSPAVDRHIFNLSSRLSVIVCSSTYHEFIRDSLPHLDRPHLVIGFNSGLAAYGTWTPTLKLIHALNVPTYFTDSCLYSCAWGYRVAHCLGVGVDEYHPECGTVLDDLEGTGVSAPILNPFRSPIRLQSSGARWGWFRNAFIYAPIRRTAPSTHPQGESDLLSKLTSLQL
;
A
#
# COMPACT_ATOMS: atom_id res chain seq x y z
N MET A 1 -32.11 7.82 2.06
CA MET A 1 -30.68 7.51 1.88
C MET A 1 -29.79 8.61 2.47
N ALA A 2 -29.87 9.86 2.01
CA ALA A 2 -29.01 10.95 2.48
C ALA A 2 -29.05 11.20 4.00
N GLN A 3 -30.22 11.31 4.63
CA GLN A 3 -30.34 11.49 6.10
C GLN A 3 -29.78 10.31 6.91
N PHE A 4 -29.89 9.08 6.39
CA PHE A 4 -29.30 7.89 7.01
C PHE A 4 -27.77 7.95 6.93
N LEU A 5 -27.21 8.28 5.77
CA LEU A 5 -25.77 8.40 5.56
C LEU A 5 -25.15 9.59 6.32
N THR A 6 -25.88 10.69 6.50
CA THR A 6 -25.47 11.82 7.33
C THR A 6 -25.47 11.46 8.83
N ALA A 7 -26.44 10.65 9.29
CA ALA A 7 -26.52 10.23 10.69
C ALA A 7 -25.36 9.31 11.13
N TYR A 8 -24.73 8.61 10.18
CA TYR A 8 -23.58 7.73 10.42
C TYR A 8 -22.24 8.32 9.92
N GLY A 9 -22.20 9.59 9.52
CA GLY A 9 -20.95 10.27 9.11
C GLY A 9 -20.41 9.88 7.73
N VAL A 10 -21.16 9.12 6.93
CA VAL A 10 -20.69 8.50 5.68
C VAL A 10 -20.70 9.46 4.48
N PHE A 11 -21.46 10.57 4.55
CA PHE A 11 -21.69 11.44 3.39
C PHE A 11 -20.44 12.22 2.91
N ASN A 12 -19.45 12.43 3.76
CA ASN A 12 -18.18 13.11 3.42
C ASN A 12 -17.02 12.14 3.18
N MET A 13 -17.30 10.84 3.09
CA MET A 13 -16.29 9.79 3.11
C MET A 13 -16.17 9.04 1.78
N GLY A 14 -15.01 8.42 1.58
CA GLY A 14 -14.71 7.52 0.47
C GLY A 14 -14.49 8.20 -0.88
N LEU A 15 -14.78 7.47 -1.97
CA LEU A 15 -14.57 7.89 -3.37
C LEU A 15 -15.04 9.34 -3.64
N TRP A 16 -16.12 9.77 -2.98
CA TRP A 16 -16.72 11.10 -3.11
C TRP A 16 -15.79 12.26 -2.70
N LYS A 17 -14.85 12.03 -1.77
CA LYS A 17 -13.80 13.01 -1.40
C LYS A 17 -12.74 13.18 -2.50
N TYR A 18 -12.61 12.21 -3.42
CA TYR A 18 -11.57 12.17 -4.45
C TYR A 18 -12.09 12.50 -5.87
N GLU A 19 -13.39 12.33 -6.13
CA GLU A 19 -14.05 12.66 -7.40
C GLU A 19 -14.36 14.17 -7.56
N HIS A 20 -14.47 14.90 -6.45
CA HIS A 20 -14.69 16.36 -6.46
C HIS A 20 -13.46 17.12 -5.98
N PRO A 21 -12.60 17.65 -6.87
CA PRO A 21 -11.74 18.77 -6.47
C PRO A 21 -12.69 19.90 -6.07
N PHE A 22 -12.62 20.36 -4.82
CA PHE A 22 -13.43 21.47 -4.31
C PHE A 22 -13.06 22.78 -5.02
N GLY A 23 -13.49 22.89 -6.27
CA GLY A 23 -13.63 24.12 -7.02
C GLY A 23 -15.12 24.41 -7.09
N THR A 24 -15.54 25.42 -6.33
CA THR A 24 -16.77 26.20 -6.58
C THR A 24 -18.12 25.51 -6.42
N LEU A 25 -18.48 24.98 -5.25
CA LEU A 25 -19.88 24.95 -4.79
C LEU A 25 -19.97 24.84 -3.25
N GLU A 26 -20.78 25.74 -2.66
CA GLU A 26 -21.23 25.79 -1.25
C GLU A 26 -20.18 26.09 -0.15
N PRO A 27 -20.26 27.25 0.55
CA PRO A 27 -19.47 27.56 1.75
C PRO A 27 -19.72 26.63 2.95
N SER A 28 -20.72 25.75 2.88
CA SER A 28 -21.18 24.89 3.97
C SER A 28 -20.48 23.52 4.03
N VAL A 29 -19.80 23.11 2.96
CA VAL A 29 -19.01 21.87 2.95
C VAL A 29 -17.59 22.20 3.45
N LYS A 30 -17.36 21.94 4.75
CA LYS A 30 -16.05 22.11 5.39
C LYS A 30 -14.96 21.49 4.52
N ALA A 31 -13.88 22.23 4.31
CA ALA A 31 -12.64 21.74 3.70
C ALA A 31 -12.30 20.36 4.29
N ALA A 32 -12.09 19.37 3.42
CA ALA A 32 -11.82 18.02 3.86
C ALA A 32 -10.60 18.01 4.78
N GLY A 33 -10.74 17.43 5.98
CA GLY A 33 -9.67 17.40 6.97
C GLY A 33 -8.42 16.64 6.47
N PRO A 34 -7.27 16.82 7.16
CA PRO A 34 -6.01 16.15 6.79
C PRO A 34 -6.20 14.63 6.73
N PRO A 35 -5.42 13.88 5.93
CA PRO A 35 -5.39 12.43 5.96
C PRO A 35 -5.51 11.82 7.37
N GLY A 36 -6.43 10.86 7.50
CA GLY A 36 -6.73 10.23 8.78
C GLY A 36 -7.60 11.05 9.75
N SER A 37 -7.99 12.28 9.41
CA SER A 37 -8.83 13.14 10.28
C SER A 37 -10.16 12.52 10.64
N GLU A 38 -10.68 11.58 9.84
CA GLU A 38 -11.96 10.92 10.04
C GLU A 38 -11.82 9.51 10.63
N LEU A 39 -10.60 8.96 10.72
CA LEU A 39 -10.38 7.62 11.28
C LEU A 39 -10.82 7.53 12.75
N HIS A 40 -10.75 8.64 13.50
CA HIS A 40 -11.23 8.70 14.89
C HIS A 40 -12.73 8.42 15.03
N LEU A 41 -13.55 8.74 14.02
CA LEU A 41 -14.98 8.42 13.99
C LEU A 41 -15.22 6.92 14.03
N PHE A 42 -14.18 6.14 13.71
CA PHE A 42 -14.23 4.71 13.66
C PHE A 42 -13.27 4.02 14.63
N CYS A 43 -12.53 4.72 15.48
CA CYS A 43 -11.63 4.10 16.46
C CYS A 43 -12.31 3.03 17.33
N ALA A 44 -13.62 3.17 17.59
CA ALA A 44 -14.41 2.16 18.31
C ALA A 44 -14.50 0.81 17.57
N LEU A 45 -14.36 0.79 16.24
CA LEU A 45 -14.41 -0.41 15.41
C LEU A 45 -13.04 -1.15 15.35
N TRP A 46 -11.92 -0.44 15.52
CA TRP A 46 -10.56 -1.01 15.46
C TRP A 46 -10.09 -1.55 16.81
N ASN A 47 -10.58 -0.98 17.92
CA ASN A 47 -10.16 -1.37 19.27
C ASN A 47 -10.69 -2.74 19.73
N VAL A 48 -11.70 -3.31 19.05
CA VAL A 48 -12.36 -4.57 19.45
C VAL A 48 -11.55 -5.82 19.05
N SER A 49 -10.47 -5.68 18.28
CA SER A 49 -9.56 -6.79 17.95
C SER A 49 -8.55 -7.13 19.07
N THR A 50 -8.63 -6.50 20.24
CA THR A 50 -7.67 -6.71 21.35
C THR A 50 -8.01 -7.95 22.16
N LEU A 51 -7.69 -9.13 21.64
CA LEU A 51 -7.53 -10.34 22.46
C LEU A 51 -6.07 -10.45 22.90
N ASP A 52 -5.63 -9.49 23.72
CA ASP A 52 -4.43 -9.62 24.55
C ASP A 52 -4.59 -8.75 25.81
N THR A 53 -5.27 -9.31 26.80
CA THR A 53 -5.01 -8.99 28.22
C THR A 53 -5.16 -10.26 29.05
N PRO A 54 -4.07 -10.87 29.55
CA PRO A 54 -4.15 -11.89 30.57
C PRO A 54 -4.12 -11.20 31.94
N HIS A 55 -5.26 -11.06 32.61
CA HIS A 55 -5.38 -11.11 34.08
C HIS A 55 -6.86 -11.16 34.47
N HIS A 56 -7.26 -12.30 35.03
CA HIS A 56 -8.61 -12.59 35.52
C HIS A 56 -8.88 -11.81 36.82
N ASP A 57 -9.84 -10.88 36.81
CA ASP A 57 -10.50 -10.39 38.04
C ASP A 57 -11.79 -11.20 38.24
N PRO A 58 -11.95 -11.97 39.35
CA PRO A 58 -13.07 -12.90 39.53
C PRO A 58 -14.38 -12.23 39.98
N ARG A 59 -14.58 -10.91 39.82
CA ARG A 59 -15.81 -10.23 40.30
C ARG A 59 -16.76 -9.65 39.25
N CYS A 60 -16.48 -9.77 37.96
CA CYS A 60 -17.44 -9.33 36.93
C CYS A 60 -18.29 -10.49 36.40
N ASN A 61 -19.45 -10.68 37.01
CA ASN A 61 -20.57 -11.42 36.42
C ASN A 61 -21.19 -10.57 35.30
N VAL A 62 -20.77 -10.77 34.06
CA VAL A 62 -21.58 -10.41 32.89
C VAL A 62 -21.74 -11.63 32.00
N ARG A 63 -22.95 -12.19 32.10
CA ARG A 63 -23.44 -13.28 31.28
C ARG A 63 -23.89 -12.67 29.94
N SER A 64 -23.01 -12.61 28.95
CA SER A 64 -23.40 -12.48 27.55
C SER A 64 -22.41 -13.22 26.67
N LYS A 65 -22.76 -14.46 26.31
CA LYS A 65 -22.21 -15.11 25.12
C LYS A 65 -22.83 -14.40 23.91
N SER A 66 -22.03 -13.65 23.15
CA SER A 66 -22.38 -13.21 21.80
C SER A 66 -21.26 -13.66 20.84
N PRO A 67 -21.56 -14.46 19.81
CA PRO A 67 -20.63 -14.69 18.70
C PRO A 67 -20.61 -13.44 17.78
N SER A 68 -19.44 -13.12 17.21
CA SER A 68 -19.20 -12.21 16.08
C SER A 68 -19.40 -10.69 16.26
N ALA A 69 -18.58 -10.02 17.07
CA ALA A 69 -18.47 -8.54 17.05
C ALA A 69 -17.44 -8.01 16.02
N THR A 70 -16.46 -8.82 15.61
CA THR A 70 -15.42 -8.46 14.62
C THR A 70 -15.98 -8.33 13.20
N VAL A 71 -16.82 -9.27 12.78
CA VAL A 71 -17.46 -9.29 11.44
C VAL A 71 -18.38 -8.07 11.20
N SER A 72 -18.92 -7.47 12.26
CA SER A 72 -19.81 -6.30 12.14
C SER A 72 -19.07 -4.98 11.88
N SER A 73 -17.77 -4.91 12.18
CA SER A 73 -17.04 -3.64 12.28
C SER A 73 -16.25 -3.34 11.01
N GLU A 74 -15.56 -4.35 10.47
CA GLU A 74 -14.86 -4.31 9.17
C GLU A 74 -15.84 -4.02 8.02
N ASP A 75 -17.04 -4.62 8.09
CA ASP A 75 -18.11 -4.48 7.10
C ASP A 75 -18.68 -3.05 7.04
N ALA A 76 -18.76 -2.36 8.18
CA ALA A 76 -19.24 -0.98 8.23
C ALA A 76 -18.25 0.00 7.56
N MET A 77 -16.96 -0.27 7.66
CA MET A 77 -15.92 0.57 7.06
C MET A 77 -15.91 0.44 5.55
N LEU A 78 -15.89 -0.79 5.01
CA LEU A 78 -15.89 -1.03 3.56
C LEU A 78 -17.15 -0.47 2.88
N ARG A 79 -18.31 -0.56 3.56
CA ARG A 79 -19.58 0.07 3.12
C ARG A 79 -19.50 1.58 2.92
N ALA A 80 -18.55 2.28 3.54
CA ALA A 80 -18.36 3.71 3.31
C ALA A 80 -17.68 4.02 1.98
N TYR A 81 -17.03 3.04 1.34
CA TYR A 81 -16.19 3.25 0.16
C TYR A 81 -16.75 2.63 -1.12
N CYS A 82 -17.61 1.61 -1.04
CA CYS A 82 -18.14 0.89 -2.20
C CYS A 82 -19.66 0.60 -2.09
N LEU A 83 -20.26 0.01 -3.12
CA LEU A 83 -21.66 -0.37 -3.09
C LEU A 83 -21.90 -1.46 -2.02
N PRO A 84 -23.10 -1.54 -1.40
CA PRO A 84 -23.38 -2.53 -0.34
C PRO A 84 -23.09 -3.98 -0.72
N MET A 85 -23.31 -4.36 -1.98
CA MET A 85 -23.00 -5.72 -2.46
C MET A 85 -21.49 -5.96 -2.53
N GLU A 86 -20.72 -4.97 -2.97
CA GLU A 86 -19.27 -5.05 -3.08
C GLU A 86 -18.61 -5.08 -1.71
N SER A 87 -19.14 -4.31 -0.75
CA SER A 87 -18.67 -4.36 0.64
C SER A 87 -18.88 -5.73 1.25
N ILE A 88 -20.02 -6.39 0.96
CA ILE A 88 -20.28 -7.75 1.43
C ILE A 88 -19.24 -8.69 0.83
N LEU A 89 -18.98 -8.62 -0.48
CA LEU A 89 -17.97 -9.46 -1.12
C LEU A 89 -16.59 -9.24 -0.50
N LEU A 90 -16.18 -7.99 -0.27
CA LEU A 90 -14.89 -7.68 0.38
C LEU A 90 -14.81 -8.13 1.85
N SER A 91 -15.92 -8.18 2.57
CA SER A 91 -15.99 -8.71 3.94
C SER A 91 -15.93 -10.24 4.01
N LEU A 92 -16.22 -10.94 2.90
CA LEU A 92 -16.20 -12.40 2.84
C LEU A 92 -14.82 -12.93 2.49
N CYS A 93 -14.49 -14.12 2.98
CA CYS A 93 -13.35 -14.89 2.48
C CYS A 93 -13.53 -15.14 0.96
N PRO A 94 -12.45 -15.09 0.17
CA PRO A 94 -12.49 -15.32 -1.27
C PRO A 94 -13.10 -16.69 -1.64
N THR A 95 -13.83 -16.72 -2.76
CA THR A 95 -14.67 -17.85 -3.19
C THR A 95 -13.87 -19.01 -3.77
N ILE A 96 -12.72 -18.72 -4.38
CA ILE A 96 -11.82 -19.73 -4.94
C ILE A 96 -10.80 -20.11 -3.86
N PRO A 97 -10.70 -21.40 -3.48
CA PRO A 97 -9.72 -21.84 -2.50
C PRO A 97 -8.33 -21.37 -2.90
N GLN A 98 -7.57 -20.85 -1.92
CA GLN A 98 -6.13 -20.67 -2.07
C GLN A 98 -5.58 -22.00 -2.60
N THR A 99 -4.94 -22.00 -3.77
CA THR A 99 -4.22 -23.16 -4.28
C THR A 99 -3.00 -23.35 -3.39
N LEU A 100 -3.23 -23.89 -2.18
CA LEU A 100 -2.22 -24.17 -1.17
C LEU A 100 -1.24 -25.27 -1.65
N GLU A 101 -1.60 -25.96 -2.72
CA GLU A 101 -0.74 -26.93 -3.37
C GLU A 101 0.33 -26.22 -4.18
N THR A 102 1.51 -26.13 -3.56
CA THR A 102 2.83 -25.78 -4.12
C THR A 102 3.24 -24.31 -4.10
N ARG A 103 3.68 -23.84 -2.92
CA ARG A 103 5.10 -23.50 -2.66
C ARG A 103 5.27 -23.07 -1.20
N HIS A 104 5.70 -24.00 -0.34
CA HIS A 104 6.39 -23.62 0.90
C HIS A 104 7.51 -22.66 0.46
N ASN A 105 7.53 -21.41 0.97
CA ASN A 105 8.46 -20.32 0.63
C ASN A 105 7.98 -19.24 -0.39
N THR A 106 6.67 -18.97 -0.54
CA THR A 106 6.19 -17.76 -1.26
C THR A 106 5.57 -16.72 -0.33
N LEU A 107 5.76 -15.43 -0.61
CA LEU A 107 5.19 -14.34 0.19
C LEU A 107 3.68 -14.18 -0.02
N VAL A 108 3.13 -14.80 -1.06
CA VAL A 108 1.73 -14.68 -1.48
C VAL A 108 1.03 -16.02 -1.47
N ALA A 109 -0.29 -15.99 -1.22
CA ALA A 109 -1.18 -17.15 -1.19
C ALA A 109 -1.84 -17.44 -2.55
N VAL A 110 -1.90 -16.42 -3.42
CA VAL A 110 -2.46 -16.50 -4.78
C VAL A 110 -1.55 -15.75 -5.74
N PHE A 111 -1.51 -16.18 -7.01
CA PHE A 111 -0.77 -15.53 -8.09
C PHE A 111 -1.76 -14.98 -9.12
N LEU A 112 -1.96 -13.66 -9.09
CA LEU A 112 -2.83 -12.89 -9.96
C LEU A 112 -1.97 -11.97 -10.81
N SER A 113 -2.24 -11.92 -12.10
CA SER A 113 -1.47 -11.18 -13.09
C SER A 113 -2.06 -9.80 -13.36
N ASP A 114 -3.39 -9.66 -13.25
CA ASP A 114 -4.10 -8.42 -13.56
C ASP A 114 -5.47 -8.29 -12.86
N TRP A 115 -6.16 -7.18 -13.13
CA TRP A 115 -7.50 -6.92 -12.63
C TRP A 115 -8.53 -7.96 -13.06
N ALA A 116 -8.43 -8.54 -14.25
CA ALA A 116 -9.41 -9.52 -14.71
C ALA A 116 -9.36 -10.78 -13.85
N GLU A 117 -8.15 -11.29 -13.59
CA GLU A 117 -7.94 -12.42 -12.68
C GLU A 117 -8.39 -12.09 -11.24
N TYR A 118 -8.12 -10.87 -10.76
CA TYR A 118 -8.60 -10.43 -9.44
C TYR A 118 -10.13 -10.42 -9.34
N TYR A 119 -10.84 -9.89 -10.34
CA TYR A 119 -12.30 -9.81 -10.32
C TYR A 119 -12.93 -11.21 -10.31
N ILE A 120 -12.34 -12.15 -11.06
CA ILE A 120 -12.77 -13.56 -11.07
C ILE A 120 -12.51 -14.19 -9.70
N TRP A 121 -11.27 -14.06 -9.19
CA TRP A 121 -10.87 -14.64 -7.91
C TRP A 121 -11.72 -14.13 -6.75
N ARG A 122 -12.05 -12.84 -6.75
CA ARG A 122 -12.85 -12.22 -5.70
C ARG A 122 -14.36 -12.46 -5.86
N GLY A 123 -14.81 -12.87 -7.04
CA GLY A 123 -16.23 -13.09 -7.34
C GLY A 123 -16.98 -11.83 -7.78
N PHE A 124 -16.27 -10.79 -8.23
CA PHE A 124 -16.86 -9.62 -8.89
C PHE A 124 -17.27 -9.90 -10.34
N ALA A 125 -16.63 -10.87 -11.00
CA ALA A 125 -16.97 -11.33 -12.33
C ALA A 125 -17.12 -12.87 -12.34
N ASN A 126 -18.07 -13.38 -13.12
CA ASN A 126 -18.27 -14.82 -13.32
C ASN A 126 -18.23 -15.11 -14.83
N PRO A 127 -17.05 -15.33 -15.43
CA PRO A 127 -16.99 -15.60 -16.85
C PRO A 127 -17.72 -16.92 -17.14
N PRO A 128 -18.64 -16.97 -18.11
CA PRO A 128 -19.30 -18.22 -18.48
C PRO A 128 -18.27 -19.23 -19.02
N PRO A 129 -18.44 -20.55 -18.78
CA PRO A 129 -17.43 -21.58 -19.05
C PRO A 129 -17.09 -21.81 -20.53
N SER A 130 -17.60 -21.01 -21.46
CA SER A 130 -17.25 -21.05 -22.87
C SER A 130 -17.87 -19.86 -23.59
N GLN A 131 -17.08 -18.84 -24.00
CA GLN A 131 -17.06 -18.28 -25.36
C GLN A 131 -16.36 -16.92 -25.49
N SER A 132 -15.45 -16.89 -26.46
CA SER A 132 -15.01 -15.76 -27.30
C SER A 132 -14.01 -14.75 -26.75
N LEU A 133 -12.97 -14.49 -27.56
CA LEU A 133 -12.01 -13.39 -27.48
C LEU A 133 -12.65 -11.97 -27.57
N HIS A 134 -13.98 -11.88 -27.57
CA HIS A 134 -14.75 -10.65 -27.43
C HIS A 134 -15.61 -10.76 -26.18
N GLY A 135 -14.95 -10.81 -25.02
CA GLY A 135 -15.62 -10.89 -23.73
C GLY A 135 -16.54 -9.70 -23.51
N ASP A 136 -17.70 -9.94 -22.91
CA ASP A 136 -18.56 -8.87 -22.44
C ASP A 136 -17.89 -8.17 -21.25
N TRP A 137 -17.22 -7.06 -21.52
CA TRP A 137 -16.55 -6.25 -20.49
C TRP A 137 -17.53 -5.67 -19.46
N SER A 138 -18.85 -5.79 -19.67
CA SER A 138 -19.86 -5.45 -18.67
C SER A 138 -19.72 -6.28 -17.38
N GLU A 139 -19.08 -7.45 -17.43
CA GLU A 139 -18.77 -8.27 -16.25
C GLU A 139 -17.70 -7.63 -15.34
N PHE A 140 -16.90 -6.69 -15.84
CA PHE A 140 -15.89 -5.94 -15.07
C PHE A 140 -16.37 -4.54 -14.68
N SER A 141 -17.68 -4.36 -14.48
CA SER A 141 -18.28 -3.05 -14.17
C SER A 141 -18.07 -2.58 -12.73
N SER A 142 -17.60 -3.43 -11.83
CA SER A 142 -17.34 -3.03 -10.44
C SER A 142 -16.26 -1.94 -10.38
N PRO A 143 -16.49 -0.79 -9.72
CA PRO A 143 -15.49 0.26 -9.53
C PRO A 143 -14.37 -0.09 -8.53
N ILE A 144 -14.27 -1.33 -8.04
CA ILE A 144 -13.35 -1.68 -6.95
C ILE A 144 -11.88 -1.43 -7.27
N ALA A 145 -11.50 -1.49 -8.54
CA ALA A 145 -10.14 -1.16 -9.00
C ALA A 145 -9.71 0.28 -8.66
N ILE A 146 -10.68 1.20 -8.47
CA ILE A 146 -10.40 2.57 -8.03
C ILE A 146 -9.99 2.62 -6.55
N LEU A 147 -10.47 1.68 -5.74
CA LEU A 147 -10.22 1.61 -4.31
C LEU A 147 -8.96 0.81 -4.00
N LEU A 148 -8.77 -0.31 -4.69
CA LEU A 148 -7.79 -1.31 -4.33
C LEU A 148 -6.46 -1.19 -5.08
N HIS A 149 -6.28 -0.19 -5.94
CA HIS A 149 -5.03 -0.07 -6.70
C HIS A 149 -3.79 0.06 -5.81
N TRP A 150 -3.88 0.65 -4.61
CA TRP A 150 -2.75 0.70 -3.68
C TRP A 150 -2.38 -0.67 -3.10
N PRO A 151 -3.28 -1.39 -2.40
CA PRO A 151 -2.95 -2.71 -1.87
C PRO A 151 -2.58 -3.71 -2.98
N LEU A 152 -3.26 -3.71 -4.13
CA LEU A 152 -2.88 -4.62 -5.22
C LEU A 152 -1.52 -4.28 -5.86
N THR A 153 -1.09 -3.01 -5.81
CA THR A 153 0.28 -2.66 -6.20
C THR A 153 1.30 -3.27 -5.24
N ILE A 154 1.08 -3.20 -3.91
CA ILE A 154 1.96 -3.85 -2.91
C ILE A 154 2.02 -5.35 -3.18
N TYR A 155 0.85 -5.98 -3.34
CA TYR A 155 0.74 -7.38 -3.68
C TYR A 155 1.54 -7.73 -4.94
N TYR A 156 1.37 -6.96 -6.02
CA TYR A 156 2.05 -7.23 -7.29
C TYR A 156 3.58 -7.14 -7.15
N VAL A 157 4.08 -6.13 -6.42
CA VAL A 157 5.50 -6.03 -6.08
C VAL A 157 5.95 -7.29 -5.34
N LEU A 158 5.23 -7.73 -4.31
CA LEU A 158 5.60 -8.92 -3.52
C LEU A 158 5.49 -10.24 -4.28
N ALA A 159 4.54 -10.37 -5.19
CA ALA A 159 4.28 -11.58 -5.96
C ALA A 159 5.25 -11.74 -7.13
N HIS A 160 5.53 -10.65 -7.86
CA HIS A 160 6.11 -10.74 -9.21
C HIS A 160 7.44 -10.00 -9.38
N ILE A 161 7.77 -9.04 -8.51
CA ILE A 161 8.96 -8.19 -8.69
C ILE A 161 10.00 -8.48 -7.62
N PHE A 162 9.60 -8.37 -6.36
CA PHE A 162 10.45 -8.53 -5.18
C PHE A 162 11.17 -9.90 -5.15
N PRO A 163 10.52 -11.03 -5.49
CA PRO A 163 11.19 -12.33 -5.54
C PRO A 163 12.30 -12.47 -6.57
N LYS A 164 12.29 -11.68 -7.65
CA LYS A 164 13.28 -11.78 -8.72
C LYS A 164 14.67 -11.28 -8.31
N THR A 165 14.74 -10.38 -7.33
CA THR A 165 15.98 -9.64 -6.99
C THR A 165 16.35 -9.66 -5.51
N ASN A 166 15.49 -10.18 -4.63
CA ASN A 166 15.63 -9.99 -3.18
C ASN A 166 15.49 -11.30 -2.37
N GLU A 167 16.02 -12.41 -2.87
CA GLU A 167 15.93 -13.74 -2.23
C GLU A 167 16.34 -13.75 -0.74
N ARG A 168 17.40 -13.02 -0.37
CA ARG A 168 17.87 -12.95 1.03
C ARG A 168 16.90 -12.23 1.96
N ASP A 169 16.29 -11.15 1.48
CA ASP A 169 15.31 -10.39 2.25
C ASP A 169 14.05 -11.25 2.46
N ILE A 170 13.67 -12.05 1.46
CA ILE A 170 12.57 -13.04 1.55
C ILE A 170 12.88 -14.14 2.55
N GLN A 171 14.09 -14.69 2.53
CA GLN A 171 14.52 -15.70 3.49
C GLN A 171 14.43 -15.17 4.94
N SER A 172 14.86 -13.93 5.18
CA SER A 172 14.70 -13.25 6.48
C SER A 172 13.22 -13.11 6.89
N VAL A 173 12.30 -12.89 5.95
CA VAL A 173 10.85 -12.81 6.25
C VAL A 173 10.35 -14.15 6.79
N PHE A 174 10.72 -15.27 6.15
CA PHE A 174 10.29 -16.60 6.60
C PHE A 174 10.93 -17.02 7.92
N GLU A 175 12.21 -16.71 8.12
CA GLU A 175 12.91 -17.01 9.38
C GLU A 175 12.26 -16.30 10.58
N LYS A 176 11.81 -15.06 10.38
CA LYS A 176 11.18 -14.26 11.43
C LYS A 176 9.66 -14.43 11.51
N GLY A 177 9.04 -15.03 10.49
CA GLY A 177 7.58 -15.09 10.35
C GLY A 177 6.90 -13.71 10.24
N VAL A 178 7.65 -12.66 9.88
CA VAL A 178 7.13 -11.28 9.82
C VAL A 178 7.60 -10.55 8.56
N LEU A 179 6.66 -9.96 7.85
CA LEU A 179 6.87 -9.07 6.71
C LEU A 179 6.66 -7.62 7.18
N ILE A 180 7.68 -6.78 6.98
CA ILE A 180 7.67 -5.37 7.41
C ILE A 180 7.85 -4.52 6.16
N ILE A 181 6.85 -3.70 5.86
CA ILE A 181 6.82 -2.84 4.68
C ILE A 181 6.66 -1.40 5.15
N HIS A 182 7.58 -0.53 4.76
CA HIS A 182 7.43 0.92 4.98
C HIS A 182 6.80 1.53 3.73
N VAL A 183 5.59 2.05 3.86
CA VAL A 183 4.90 2.82 2.83
C VAL A 183 5.20 4.30 3.08
N VAL A 184 5.91 4.93 2.15
CA VAL A 184 6.52 6.26 2.33
C VAL A 184 5.87 7.31 1.44
N GLY A 185 5.75 8.53 1.95
CA GLY A 185 5.05 9.60 1.26
C GLY A 185 3.54 9.36 1.19
N VAL A 186 3.00 8.72 2.23
CA VAL A 186 1.58 8.42 2.32
C VAL A 186 0.79 9.72 2.49
N GLU A 187 -0.28 9.84 1.73
CA GLU A 187 -1.22 10.96 1.79
C GLU A 187 -2.64 10.39 1.84
N HIS A 188 -3.24 10.22 0.68
CA HIS A 188 -4.64 9.80 0.52
C HIS A 188 -4.89 8.35 0.92
N GLU A 189 -3.86 7.50 0.88
CA GLU A 189 -3.94 6.08 1.22
C GLU A 189 -4.41 5.88 2.65
N LEU A 190 -3.98 6.75 3.58
CA LEU A 190 -4.38 6.66 4.99
C LEU A 190 -5.88 6.85 5.18
N SER A 191 -6.51 7.72 4.40
CA SER A 191 -7.98 7.90 4.42
C SER A 191 -8.75 6.70 3.87
N MET A 192 -8.06 5.78 3.20
CA MET A 192 -8.61 4.55 2.60
C MET A 192 -8.14 3.30 3.33
N LEU A 193 -7.56 3.43 4.53
CA LEU A 193 -6.96 2.35 5.31
C LEU A 193 -7.72 1.00 5.29
N PRO A 194 -9.06 0.94 5.48
CA PRO A 194 -9.85 -0.30 5.35
C PRO A 194 -9.52 -1.18 4.14
N VAL A 195 -9.25 -0.58 2.97
CA VAL A 195 -9.06 -1.34 1.73
C VAL A 195 -7.77 -2.16 1.74
N PHE A 196 -6.82 -1.83 2.62
CA PHE A 196 -5.59 -2.61 2.80
C PHE A 196 -5.81 -3.94 3.50
N LEU A 197 -6.99 -4.18 4.10
CA LEU A 197 -7.39 -5.50 4.63
C LEU A 197 -7.28 -6.59 3.54
N GLU A 198 -7.47 -6.23 2.28
CA GLU A 198 -7.39 -7.15 1.15
C GLU A 198 -6.04 -7.89 1.07
N LEU A 199 -4.95 -7.26 1.55
CA LEU A 199 -3.64 -7.90 1.64
C LEU A 199 -3.64 -9.13 2.56
N ALA A 200 -4.50 -9.18 3.57
CA ALA A 200 -4.59 -10.34 4.46
C ALA A 200 -5.06 -11.61 3.73
N TYR A 201 -5.82 -11.47 2.64
CA TYR A 201 -6.29 -12.59 1.81
C TYR A 201 -5.31 -12.97 0.70
N LEU A 202 -4.56 -11.99 0.20
CA LEU A 202 -3.62 -12.16 -0.92
C LEU A 202 -2.24 -12.68 -0.48
N LEU A 203 -1.80 -12.28 0.71
CA LEU A 203 -0.48 -12.64 1.25
C LEU A 203 -0.51 -13.99 1.99
N ASN A 204 0.67 -14.57 2.18
CA ASN A 204 0.82 -15.88 2.80
C ASN A 204 0.20 -15.91 4.23
N PRO A 205 -0.72 -16.86 4.51
CA PRO A 205 -1.42 -17.01 5.78
C PRO A 205 -0.54 -17.53 6.94
N ASP A 206 0.77 -17.62 6.79
CA ASP A 206 1.70 -17.92 7.88
C ASP A 206 2.52 -16.69 8.32
N LEU A 207 2.50 -15.60 7.54
CA LEU A 207 3.25 -14.37 7.83
C LEU A 207 2.43 -13.33 8.62
N SER A 208 3.00 -12.79 9.68
CA SER A 208 2.52 -11.52 10.26
C SER A 208 2.99 -10.36 9.37
N VAL A 209 2.09 -9.44 9.03
CA VAL A 209 2.36 -8.31 8.12
C VAL A 209 2.20 -7.00 8.88
N ARG A 210 3.26 -6.18 8.88
CA ARG A 210 3.29 -4.84 9.48
C ARG A 210 3.55 -3.81 8.39
N LEU A 211 2.58 -2.94 8.16
CA LEU A 211 2.73 -1.78 7.29
C LEU A 211 3.03 -0.55 8.14
N PHE A 212 4.08 0.20 7.80
CA PHE A 212 4.33 1.52 8.40
C PHE A 212 3.92 2.58 7.38
N PHE A 213 2.85 3.32 7.65
CA PHE A 213 2.40 4.44 6.84
C PHE A 213 3.09 5.70 7.33
N ILE A 214 3.97 6.25 6.51
CA ILE A 214 4.84 7.37 6.88
C ILE A 214 4.58 8.54 5.91
N GLY A 215 4.14 9.67 6.46
CA GLY A 215 3.76 10.87 5.70
C GLY A 215 3.69 12.11 6.58
N THR A 216 3.75 13.30 5.98
CA THR A 216 3.86 14.58 6.71
C THR A 216 2.52 15.21 7.07
N ASP A 217 1.47 14.88 6.34
CA ASP A 217 0.19 15.61 6.39
C ASP A 217 -0.91 14.85 7.13
N PHE A 218 -0.53 14.04 8.12
CA PHE A 218 -1.49 13.28 8.91
C PHE A 218 -2.15 14.14 9.99
N SER A 219 -3.38 13.76 10.35
CA SER A 219 -3.99 14.26 11.57
C SER A 219 -3.15 13.85 12.79
N PRO A 220 -2.82 14.76 13.72
CA PRO A 220 -2.10 14.42 14.95
C PRO A 220 -2.80 13.35 15.80
N ALA A 221 -4.12 13.22 15.63
CA ALA A 221 -4.92 12.23 16.35
C ALA A 221 -4.60 10.77 15.98
N VAL A 222 -3.95 10.54 14.84
CA VAL A 222 -3.59 9.20 14.37
C VAL A 222 -2.08 8.96 14.35
N ASP A 223 -1.26 9.94 14.73
CA ASP A 223 0.18 9.74 14.83
C ASP A 223 0.52 8.65 15.83
N ARG A 224 1.43 7.75 15.45
CA ARG A 224 1.88 6.57 16.21
C ARG A 224 0.76 5.59 16.55
N HIS A 225 -0.42 5.74 15.96
CA HIS A 225 -1.52 4.82 16.17
C HIS A 225 -1.29 3.51 15.41
N ILE A 226 -1.68 2.40 16.04
CA ILE A 226 -1.61 1.06 15.45
C ILE A 226 -3.02 0.59 15.14
N PHE A 227 -3.34 0.51 13.86
CA PHE A 227 -4.59 -0.03 13.36
C PHE A 227 -4.41 -1.52 13.04
N ASN A 228 -5.04 -2.39 13.82
CA ASN A 228 -5.09 -3.83 13.52
C ASN A 228 -6.23 -4.07 12.53
N LEU A 229 -5.89 -4.40 11.28
CA LEU A 229 -6.89 -4.70 10.25
C LEU A 229 -7.35 -6.16 10.33
N SER A 230 -6.47 -7.05 10.78
CA SER A 230 -6.81 -8.44 11.14
C SER A 230 -5.86 -8.93 12.23
N SER A 231 -6.01 -10.19 12.67
CA SER A 231 -5.10 -10.82 13.63
C SER A 231 -3.64 -10.90 13.16
N ARG A 232 -3.39 -10.74 11.85
CA ARG A 232 -2.06 -10.86 11.24
C ARG A 232 -1.59 -9.63 10.49
N LEU A 233 -2.45 -8.63 10.26
CA LEU A 233 -2.14 -7.44 9.49
C LEU A 233 -2.39 -6.19 10.32
N SER A 234 -1.33 -5.42 10.55
CA SER A 234 -1.42 -4.13 11.23
C SER A 234 -0.80 -3.01 10.41
N VAL A 235 -1.32 -1.80 10.61
CA VAL A 235 -0.81 -0.57 10.04
C VAL A 235 -0.44 0.40 11.15
N ILE A 236 0.82 0.81 11.18
CA ILE A 236 1.37 1.78 12.12
C ILE A 236 1.50 3.11 11.38
N VAL A 237 0.90 4.17 11.92
CA VAL A 237 0.92 5.50 11.30
C VAL A 237 2.02 6.35 11.92
N CYS A 238 2.78 7.07 11.12
CA CYS A 238 3.89 7.91 11.55
C CYS A 238 3.85 9.25 10.80
N SER A 239 3.52 10.32 11.53
CA SER A 239 3.40 11.68 11.01
C SER A 239 4.76 12.36 10.93
N SER A 240 5.54 12.05 9.91
CA SER A 240 6.88 12.60 9.67
C SER A 240 7.34 12.30 8.25
N THR A 241 8.44 12.92 7.83
CA THR A 241 9.16 12.40 6.66
C THR A 241 9.84 11.07 7.00
N TYR A 242 10.15 10.26 5.98
CA TYR A 242 10.80 8.97 6.20
C TYR A 242 12.14 9.07 6.94
N HIS A 243 12.94 10.08 6.63
CA HIS A 243 14.27 10.24 7.21
C HIS A 243 14.23 10.70 8.65
N GLU A 244 13.25 11.52 9.03
CA GLU A 244 13.00 11.87 10.44
C GLU A 244 12.52 10.64 11.21
N PHE A 245 11.56 9.87 10.66
CA PHE A 245 11.06 8.66 11.30
C PHE A 245 12.17 7.67 11.64
N ILE A 246 13.03 7.34 10.67
CA ILE A 246 14.13 6.40 10.89
C ILE A 246 15.12 6.95 11.92
N ARG A 247 15.49 8.23 11.83
CA ARG A 247 16.40 8.88 12.79
C ARG A 247 15.87 8.81 14.22
N ASP A 248 14.59 9.09 14.40
CA ASP A 248 13.96 9.17 15.72
C ASP A 248 13.65 7.78 16.32
N SER A 249 13.55 6.75 15.47
CA SER A 249 13.18 5.39 15.90
C SER A 249 14.39 4.47 16.12
N LEU A 250 15.57 4.84 15.64
CA LEU A 250 16.81 4.12 15.92
C LEU A 250 17.28 4.35 17.36
N PRO A 251 17.91 3.34 18.01
CA PRO A 251 18.32 2.04 17.48
C PRO A 251 17.24 0.94 17.54
N HIS A 252 16.04 1.24 18.04
CA HIS A 252 15.05 0.22 18.40
C HIS A 252 14.14 -0.24 17.24
N LEU A 253 14.30 0.33 16.05
CA LEU A 253 13.46 0.03 14.90
C LEU A 253 13.95 -1.21 14.15
N ASP A 254 13.06 -2.19 13.98
CA ASP A 254 13.28 -3.31 13.08
C ASP A 254 13.55 -2.82 11.64
N ARG A 255 14.60 -3.32 11.01
CA ARG A 255 14.88 -3.00 9.59
C ARG A 255 13.70 -3.45 8.71
N PRO A 256 13.15 -2.58 7.84
CA PRO A 256 12.13 -2.98 6.89
C PRO A 256 12.67 -3.99 5.87
N HIS A 257 11.79 -4.88 5.42
CA HIS A 257 12.08 -5.82 4.33
C HIS A 257 11.88 -5.17 2.96
N LEU A 258 11.01 -4.16 2.89
CA LEU A 258 10.61 -3.48 1.66
C LEU A 258 10.19 -2.03 1.96
N VAL A 259 10.55 -1.11 1.09
CA VAL A 259 10.02 0.26 1.06
C VAL A 259 9.19 0.45 -0.22
N ILE A 260 8.01 1.02 -0.10
CA ILE A 260 7.15 1.36 -1.25
C ILE A 260 6.72 2.82 -1.14
N GLY A 261 6.85 3.60 -2.21
CA GLY A 261 6.22 4.90 -2.33
C GLY A 261 5.19 4.93 -3.45
N PHE A 262 4.00 5.45 -3.19
CA PHE A 262 2.97 5.59 -4.21
C PHE A 262 2.99 6.98 -4.82
N ASN A 263 2.82 7.05 -6.14
CA ASN A 263 2.73 8.30 -6.90
C ASN A 263 3.77 9.34 -6.45
N SER A 264 4.99 8.89 -6.18
CA SER A 264 5.90 9.59 -5.26
C SER A 264 6.42 10.91 -5.79
N GLY A 265 6.41 11.12 -7.12
CA GLY A 265 6.84 12.38 -7.71
C GLY A 265 8.25 12.76 -7.26
N LEU A 266 9.20 11.81 -7.36
CA LEU A 266 10.55 11.97 -6.80
C LEU A 266 11.28 13.23 -7.29
N ALA A 267 10.94 13.72 -8.48
CA ALA A 267 11.47 14.96 -9.06
C ALA A 267 10.64 16.21 -8.77
N ALA A 268 9.42 16.05 -8.26
CA ALA A 268 8.52 17.16 -7.95
C ALA A 268 8.81 17.77 -6.56
N TYR A 269 9.29 16.96 -5.62
CA TYR A 269 9.46 17.38 -4.22
C TYR A 269 10.91 17.19 -3.73
N GLY A 270 11.54 18.28 -3.30
CA GLY A 270 12.91 18.26 -2.78
C GLY A 270 13.09 17.45 -1.49
N THR A 271 12.01 17.23 -0.74
CA THR A 271 11.95 16.42 0.50
C THR A 271 12.35 14.95 0.28
N TRP A 272 12.32 14.46 -0.96
CA TRP A 272 12.79 13.11 -1.29
C TRP A 272 14.31 12.95 -1.20
N THR A 273 15.10 14.02 -1.39
CA THR A 273 16.57 13.93 -1.40
C THR A 273 17.16 13.23 -0.17
N PRO A 274 16.89 13.69 1.07
CA PRO A 274 17.37 12.99 2.27
C PRO A 274 16.82 11.56 2.38
N THR A 275 15.55 11.35 2.04
CA THR A 275 14.90 10.03 2.03
C THR A 275 15.59 9.03 1.10
N LEU A 276 15.91 9.42 -0.13
CA LEU A 276 16.54 8.56 -1.13
C LEU A 276 17.97 8.17 -0.72
N LYS A 277 18.74 9.13 -0.18
CA LYS A 277 20.08 8.88 0.38
C LYS A 277 20.02 7.89 1.55
N LEU A 278 19.06 8.08 2.44
CA LEU A 278 18.84 7.20 3.57
C LEU A 278 18.49 5.78 3.13
N ILE A 279 17.51 5.63 2.22
CA ILE A 279 17.10 4.32 1.70
C ILE A 279 18.29 3.58 1.08
N HIS A 280 19.12 4.28 0.29
CA HIS A 280 20.34 3.71 -0.28
C HIS A 280 21.32 3.24 0.81
N ALA A 281 21.52 4.04 1.86
CA ALA A 281 22.40 3.69 2.98
C ALA A 281 21.88 2.50 3.82
N LEU A 282 20.57 2.37 3.97
CA LEU A 282 19.93 1.21 4.62
C LEU A 282 20.01 -0.07 3.76
N ASN A 283 20.32 0.07 2.46
CA ASN A 283 20.37 -1.00 1.47
C ASN A 283 19.09 -1.86 1.41
N VAL A 284 17.94 -1.20 1.58
CA VAL A 284 16.62 -1.84 1.59
C VAL A 284 16.00 -1.82 0.19
N PRO A 285 15.41 -2.94 -0.28
CA PRO A 285 14.67 -2.97 -1.53
C PRO A 285 13.57 -1.91 -1.57
N THR A 286 13.51 -1.14 -2.65
CA THR A 286 12.61 0.01 -2.73
C THR A 286 11.98 0.13 -4.10
N TYR A 287 10.66 0.30 -4.12
CA TYR A 287 9.87 0.50 -5.33
C TYR A 287 9.01 1.74 -5.20
N PHE A 288 8.90 2.50 -6.27
CA PHE A 288 8.04 3.66 -6.36
C PHE A 288 7.04 3.47 -7.48
N THR A 289 5.90 4.16 -7.40
CA THR A 289 5.00 4.30 -8.54
C THR A 289 4.87 5.74 -8.99
N ASP A 290 4.50 5.91 -10.26
CA ASP A 290 4.09 7.20 -10.78
C ASP A 290 3.03 7.08 -11.87
N SER A 291 2.44 8.22 -12.22
CA SER A 291 1.29 8.33 -13.09
C SER A 291 1.60 8.29 -14.58
N CYS A 292 2.85 8.58 -14.94
CA CYS A 292 3.32 8.57 -16.32
C CYS A 292 4.80 8.18 -16.41
N LEU A 293 5.20 7.68 -17.58
CA LEU A 293 6.58 7.30 -17.88
C LEU A 293 7.55 8.47 -17.74
N TYR A 294 7.12 9.67 -18.10
CA TYR A 294 7.92 10.88 -17.97
C TYR A 294 8.33 11.14 -16.51
N SER A 295 7.39 11.03 -15.57
CA SER A 295 7.71 11.23 -14.14
C SER A 295 8.66 10.16 -13.62
N CYS A 296 8.46 8.90 -14.01
CA CYS A 296 9.38 7.81 -13.67
C CYS A 296 10.80 8.11 -14.17
N ALA A 297 10.90 8.59 -15.41
CA ALA A 297 12.18 8.91 -16.05
C ALA A 297 12.96 10.00 -15.29
N TRP A 298 12.25 11.02 -14.79
CA TRP A 298 12.84 12.02 -13.91
C TRP A 298 13.19 11.46 -12.53
N GLY A 299 12.41 10.51 -12.00
CA GLY A 299 12.75 9.81 -10.77
C GLY A 299 14.10 9.07 -10.85
N TYR A 300 14.37 8.36 -11.95
CA TYR A 300 15.70 7.79 -12.21
C TYR A 300 16.79 8.85 -12.27
N ARG A 301 16.53 9.94 -13.01
CA ARG A 301 17.50 11.03 -13.15
C ARG A 301 17.85 11.67 -11.81
N VAL A 302 16.86 11.87 -10.94
CA VAL A 302 17.09 12.39 -9.58
C VAL A 302 17.97 11.43 -8.80
N ALA A 303 17.64 10.14 -8.78
CA ALA A 303 18.45 9.14 -8.08
C ALA A 303 19.90 9.12 -8.61
N HIS A 304 20.09 9.16 -9.93
CA HIS A 304 21.40 9.22 -10.58
C HIS A 304 22.18 10.50 -10.20
N CYS A 305 21.56 11.67 -10.28
CA CYS A 305 22.18 12.94 -9.87
C CYS A 305 22.59 12.97 -8.38
N LEU A 306 21.89 12.21 -7.54
CA LEU A 306 22.22 12.05 -6.13
C LEU A 306 23.32 11.00 -5.86
N GLY A 307 23.81 10.31 -6.90
CA GLY A 307 24.80 9.24 -6.80
C GLY A 307 24.26 7.92 -6.24
N VAL A 308 22.95 7.84 -5.98
CA VAL A 308 22.28 6.65 -5.42
C VAL A 308 21.53 5.83 -6.46
N GLY A 309 21.41 6.35 -7.68
CA GLY A 309 20.65 5.74 -8.76
C GLY A 309 21.41 4.69 -9.54
N VAL A 310 20.70 3.96 -10.39
CA VAL A 310 21.29 3.01 -11.35
C VAL A 310 21.96 3.75 -12.53
N ASP A 311 22.99 3.15 -13.13
CA ASP A 311 23.72 3.76 -14.25
C ASP A 311 23.02 3.56 -15.62
N GLU A 312 22.04 2.67 -15.68
CA GLU A 312 21.55 2.10 -16.95
C GLU A 312 20.36 2.86 -17.55
N TYR A 313 19.49 3.49 -16.75
CA TYR A 313 18.31 4.17 -17.29
C TYR A 313 18.61 5.64 -17.63
N HIS A 314 18.75 5.92 -18.93
CA HIS A 314 18.93 7.28 -19.43
C HIS A 314 17.60 7.83 -19.98
N PRO A 315 17.00 8.88 -19.36
CA PRO A 315 15.72 9.45 -19.80
C PRO A 315 15.77 10.02 -21.24
N GLU A 316 16.97 10.23 -21.78
CA GLU A 316 17.22 10.72 -23.14
C GLU A 316 17.11 9.60 -24.20
N CYS A 317 17.12 8.32 -23.80
CA CYS A 317 16.90 7.18 -24.69
C CYS A 317 15.41 6.95 -25.03
N GLY A 318 14.51 7.79 -24.51
CA GLY A 318 13.06 7.70 -24.72
C GLY A 318 12.31 7.05 -23.54
N THR A 319 10.98 7.05 -23.61
CA THR A 319 10.12 6.39 -22.61
C THR A 319 10.10 4.88 -22.86
N VAL A 320 11.15 4.20 -22.42
CA VAL A 320 11.28 2.74 -22.52
C VAL A 320 10.51 2.09 -21.38
N LEU A 321 9.73 1.07 -21.70
CA LEU A 321 9.13 0.18 -20.71
C LEU A 321 9.97 -1.09 -20.63
N ASP A 322 10.19 -1.54 -19.41
CA ASP A 322 10.63 -2.91 -19.15
C ASP A 322 9.41 -3.82 -19.40
N ASP A 323 9.64 -4.98 -20.01
CA ASP A 323 8.56 -5.90 -20.39
C ASP A 323 7.89 -6.53 -19.15
N LEU A 324 6.91 -7.41 -19.34
CA LEU A 324 6.14 -8.01 -18.25
C LEU A 324 7.03 -8.82 -17.25
N GLU A 325 8.28 -9.13 -17.60
CA GLU A 325 9.23 -9.79 -16.71
C GLU A 325 10.19 -8.83 -16.00
N GLY A 326 10.05 -7.53 -16.23
CA GLY A 326 10.87 -6.49 -15.66
C GLY A 326 10.91 -6.44 -14.14
N THR A 327 12.01 -5.87 -13.63
CA THR A 327 12.21 -5.65 -12.18
C THR A 327 11.93 -4.21 -11.77
N GLY A 328 11.70 -3.33 -12.75
CA GLY A 328 11.61 -1.90 -12.50
C GLY A 328 12.96 -1.26 -12.23
N VAL A 329 14.10 -1.98 -12.31
CA VAL A 329 15.44 -1.42 -12.02
C VAL A 329 16.03 -0.74 -13.25
N SER A 330 15.97 -1.40 -14.41
CA SER A 330 16.56 -0.89 -15.64
C SER A 330 15.60 0.00 -16.43
N ALA A 331 14.29 -0.18 -16.32
CA ALA A 331 13.25 0.71 -16.85
C ALA A 331 11.94 0.53 -16.07
N PRO A 332 10.99 1.50 -16.10
CA PRO A 332 9.68 1.34 -15.48
C PRO A 332 8.90 0.18 -16.09
N ILE A 333 8.13 -0.54 -15.28
CA ILE A 333 7.14 -1.53 -15.74
C ILE A 333 5.74 -0.94 -15.64
N LEU A 334 4.82 -1.41 -16.49
CA LEU A 334 3.40 -1.10 -16.34
C LEU A 334 2.83 -1.84 -15.12
N ASN A 335 2.13 -1.13 -14.25
CA ASN A 335 1.40 -1.76 -13.16
C ASN A 335 0.07 -2.32 -13.70
N PRO A 336 -0.13 -3.65 -13.67
CA PRO A 336 -1.39 -4.24 -14.13
C PRO A 336 -2.54 -3.91 -13.18
N PHE A 337 -2.25 -3.55 -11.92
CA PHE A 337 -3.21 -3.15 -10.90
C PHE A 337 -3.27 -1.63 -10.68
N ARG A 338 -2.88 -0.84 -11.68
CA ARG A 338 -3.04 0.63 -11.64
C ARG A 338 -4.51 1.04 -11.55
N SER A 339 -4.76 2.27 -11.10
CA SER A 339 -6.10 2.83 -11.13
C SER A 339 -6.63 2.91 -12.58
N PRO A 340 -7.88 2.51 -12.85
CA PRO A 340 -8.47 2.62 -14.17
C PRO A 340 -8.87 4.05 -14.54
N ILE A 341 -8.87 4.97 -13.56
CA ILE A 341 -9.27 6.37 -13.78
C ILE A 341 -8.13 7.15 -14.41
N ARG A 342 -8.44 7.74 -15.56
CA ARG A 342 -7.56 8.71 -16.21
C ARG A 342 -7.63 10.05 -15.48
N LEU A 343 -6.48 10.54 -15.03
CA LEU A 343 -6.33 11.90 -14.52
C LEU A 343 -6.33 12.89 -15.68
N GLN A 344 -7.11 13.97 -15.56
CA GLN A 344 -7.05 15.08 -16.49
C GLN A 344 -5.90 16.01 -16.12
N SER A 345 -5.04 16.34 -17.08
CA SER A 345 -3.97 17.33 -16.93
C SER A 345 -4.14 18.41 -17.99
N SER A 346 -4.14 19.68 -17.56
CA SER A 346 -4.41 20.85 -18.42
C SER A 346 -3.28 21.16 -19.42
N GLY A 347 -2.16 20.42 -19.39
CA GLY A 347 -0.99 20.70 -20.24
C GLY A 347 -0.41 19.51 -21.00
N ALA A 348 -0.91 18.29 -20.81
CA ALA A 348 -0.32 17.08 -21.40
C ALA A 348 -1.41 16.12 -21.93
N ARG A 349 -1.31 15.72 -23.21
CA ARG A 349 -2.25 14.77 -23.84
C ARG A 349 -1.99 13.30 -23.49
N TRP A 350 -0.94 13.01 -22.73
CA TRP A 350 -0.56 11.66 -22.33
C TRP A 350 -1.62 11.04 -21.40
N GLY A 351 -1.77 9.72 -21.43
CA GLY A 351 -2.61 9.00 -20.46
C GLY A 351 -1.94 9.05 -19.09
N TRP A 352 -2.59 9.68 -18.11
CA TRP A 352 -2.12 9.74 -16.72
C TRP A 352 -3.06 8.89 -15.88
N PHE A 353 -2.54 7.95 -15.12
CA PHE A 353 -3.34 7.08 -14.25
C PHE A 353 -2.68 7.01 -12.87
N ARG A 354 -3.43 6.87 -11.77
CA ARG A 354 -2.78 6.67 -10.46
C ARG A 354 -2.09 5.30 -10.41
N ASN A 355 -0.92 5.24 -9.78
CA ASN A 355 -0.05 4.06 -9.74
C ASN A 355 0.19 3.40 -11.10
N ALA A 356 0.34 4.17 -12.17
CA ALA A 356 0.40 3.61 -13.53
C ALA A 356 1.62 2.73 -13.79
N PHE A 357 2.78 3.14 -13.29
CA PHE A 357 4.06 2.49 -13.54
C PHE A 357 4.77 2.21 -12.22
N ILE A 358 5.52 1.12 -12.14
CA ILE A 358 6.38 0.76 -11.00
C ILE A 358 7.84 0.87 -11.46
N TYR A 359 8.69 1.44 -10.61
CA TYR A 359 10.12 1.59 -10.87
C TYR A 359 10.94 1.60 -9.57
N ALA A 360 12.20 1.20 -9.65
CA ALA A 360 13.13 0.98 -8.56
C ALA A 360 14.44 1.72 -8.90
N PRO A 361 14.47 3.05 -8.78
CA PRO A 361 15.56 3.87 -9.28
C PRO A 361 16.81 3.82 -8.42
N ILE A 362 16.74 3.26 -7.20
CA ILE A 362 17.84 3.25 -6.22
C ILE A 362 18.69 1.99 -6.40
N ARG A 363 20.00 2.16 -6.58
CA ARG A 363 20.97 1.08 -6.67
C ARG A 363 21.10 0.37 -5.31
N ARG A 364 20.99 -0.96 -5.30
CA ARG A 364 21.38 -1.79 -4.15
C ARG A 364 22.90 -2.00 -4.15
N THR A 365 23.52 -1.86 -2.99
CA THR A 365 24.93 -2.23 -2.85
C THR A 365 25.04 -3.74 -2.67
N ALA A 366 26.01 -4.36 -3.35
CA ALA A 366 26.29 -5.77 -3.16
C ALA A 366 26.53 -6.01 -1.66
N PRO A 367 25.84 -6.99 -1.05
CA PRO A 367 25.97 -7.24 0.38
C PRO A 367 27.42 -7.55 0.72
N SER A 368 28.00 -6.73 1.60
CA SER A 368 29.34 -6.97 2.14
C SER A 368 29.38 -8.36 2.77
N THR A 369 30.48 -9.07 2.58
CA THR A 369 30.74 -10.38 3.22
C THR A 369 30.80 -10.30 4.76
N HIS A 370 30.82 -9.08 5.32
CA HIS A 370 30.64 -8.83 6.74
C HIS A 370 29.20 -8.42 7.04
N PRO A 371 28.55 -9.02 8.07
CA PRO A 371 27.25 -8.55 8.54
C PRO A 371 27.39 -7.08 8.93
N GLN A 372 26.64 -6.19 8.27
CA GLN A 372 26.54 -4.80 8.67
C GLN A 372 25.89 -4.77 10.05
N GLY A 373 26.70 -4.60 11.10
CA GLY A 373 26.19 -4.43 12.46
C GLY A 373 25.43 -3.10 12.58
N GLU A 374 24.50 -3.02 13.52
CA GLU A 374 23.73 -1.80 13.84
C GLU A 374 24.63 -0.57 14.07
N SER A 375 25.85 -0.80 14.60
CA SER A 375 26.88 0.23 14.77
C SER A 375 27.40 0.82 13.46
N ASP A 376 27.48 0.05 12.38
CA ASP A 376 27.93 0.51 11.06
C ASP A 376 26.86 1.37 10.39
N LEU A 377 25.59 0.96 10.51
CA LEU A 377 24.44 1.75 10.07
C LEU A 377 24.36 3.11 10.79
N LEU A 378 24.43 3.12 12.12
CA LEU A 378 24.39 4.38 12.87
C LEU A 378 25.54 5.33 12.49
N SER A 379 26.73 4.78 12.23
CA SER A 379 27.88 5.57 11.77
C SER A 379 27.68 6.16 10.37
N LYS A 380 27.12 5.38 9.43
CA LYS A 380 26.74 5.84 8.08
C LYS A 380 25.68 6.92 8.15
N LEU A 381 24.65 6.75 8.98
CA LEU A 381 23.59 7.73 9.17
C LEU A 381 24.11 9.06 9.73
N THR A 382 25.03 9.00 10.69
CA THR A 382 25.68 10.20 11.26
C THR A 382 26.53 10.94 10.22
N SER A 383 27.13 10.21 9.26
CA SER A 383 27.94 10.80 8.19
C SER A 383 27.13 11.47 7.07
N LEU A 384 25.83 11.15 6.93
CA LEU A 384 25.02 11.61 5.80
C LEU A 384 24.57 13.08 5.90
N GLN A 385 24.89 13.81 6.98
CA GLN A 385 24.43 15.20 7.21
C GLN A 385 22.95 15.40 6.82
N LEU A 386 22.08 14.48 7.26
CA LEU A 386 20.63 14.51 7.03
C LEU A 386 19.94 15.53 7.93
#